data_AF-A0A5C3PT61-F1
#
_entry.id   AF-A0A5C3PT61-F1
#
_cell.length_a   1.000
_cell.length_b   1.000
_cell.length_c   1.000
_cell.angle_alpha   90.00
_cell.angle_beta   90.00
_cell.angle_gamma   90.00
#
_symmetry.space_group_name_H-M   'P 1'
#
loop_
_entity.id
_entity.type
_entity.pdbx_description
1 polymer ?
#
loop_
_entity_poly.entity_id
_entity_poly.type
_entity_poly.pdbx_seq_one_letter_code
_entity_poly.pdbx_strand_id
1 'polypeptide(L)'
;MFYSRPSFVPHTKKMAVGLPAKHLLNRIYPSWQSSSQWTDDPDSRQQMEHARHLAKYVFPRQYGLENAFSTSSGSSYGSFRFPAYMDREQEIKNRGSCKTPKRLKHVLDLLEKLIWRHRKCRYQLLLDLACPSKVI
;
A
#
# COMPACT_ATOMS: atom_id res chain seq x y z
N MET A 1 10.09 -18.06 3.19
CA MET A 1 9.06 -18.80 2.43
C MET A 1 9.76 -19.44 1.26
N PHE A 2 9.77 -20.77 1.16
CA PHE A 2 10.40 -21.43 0.03
C PHE A 2 9.60 -21.13 -1.26
N TYR A 3 10.29 -20.97 -2.39
CA TYR A 3 9.70 -20.74 -3.72
C TYR A 3 8.98 -19.39 -3.94
N SER A 4 9.22 -18.37 -3.11
CA SER A 4 8.68 -17.03 -3.37
C SER A 4 9.27 -16.45 -4.66
N ARG A 5 8.41 -16.01 -5.59
CA ARG A 5 8.84 -15.34 -6.83
C ARG A 5 9.26 -13.90 -6.51
N PRO A 6 10.39 -13.41 -7.06
CA PRO A 6 10.80 -12.03 -6.87
C PRO A 6 9.79 -11.04 -7.49
N SER A 7 9.60 -9.89 -6.85
CA SER A 7 8.90 -8.75 -7.43
C SER A 7 9.90 -7.91 -8.22
N PHE A 8 9.52 -7.50 -9.43
CA PHE A 8 10.33 -6.60 -10.26
C PHE A 8 9.74 -5.20 -10.28
N VAL A 9 10.60 -4.21 -10.49
CA VAL A 9 10.18 -2.84 -10.76
C VAL A 9 9.46 -2.81 -12.11
N PRO A 10 8.29 -2.15 -12.24
CA PRO A 10 7.53 -2.11 -13.48
C PRO A 10 8.39 -1.72 -14.68
N HIS A 11 8.25 -2.47 -15.78
CA HIS A 11 8.97 -2.25 -17.05
C HIS A 11 10.51 -2.36 -16.97
N THR A 12 11.06 -2.96 -15.91
CA THR A 12 12.51 -3.20 -15.80
C THR A 12 12.81 -4.62 -15.34
N LYS A 13 14.06 -5.06 -15.53
CA LYS A 13 14.58 -6.33 -14.99
C LYS A 13 15.17 -6.17 -13.57
N LYS A 14 15.04 -4.99 -12.96
CA LYS A 14 15.55 -4.72 -11.60
C LYS A 14 14.58 -5.28 -10.57
N MET A 15 15.10 -6.00 -9.59
CA MET A 15 14.30 -6.49 -8.47
C MET A 15 13.84 -5.31 -7.61
N ALA A 16 12.56 -5.29 -7.25
CA ALA A 16 12.03 -4.33 -6.30
C ALA A 16 12.36 -4.82 -4.89
N VAL A 17 13.02 -3.96 -4.11
CA VAL A 17 13.41 -4.26 -2.72
C VAL A 17 12.46 -3.57 -1.75
N GLY A 18 12.02 -4.32 -0.73
CA GLY A 18 10.98 -3.90 0.20
C GLY A 18 9.60 -4.43 -0.18
N LEU A 19 8.61 -3.54 -0.24
CA LEU A 19 7.23 -3.90 -0.57
C LEU A 19 7.09 -4.21 -2.07
N PRO A 20 6.15 -5.09 -2.48
CA PRO A 20 5.95 -5.42 -3.89
C PRO A 20 5.35 -4.25 -4.68
N ALA A 21 5.50 -4.25 -6.01
CA ALA A 21 5.10 -3.10 -6.82
C ALA A 21 3.60 -2.77 -6.76
N LYS A 22 2.78 -3.80 -6.58
CA LYS A 22 1.32 -3.68 -6.41
C LYS A 22 0.88 -3.17 -5.03
N HIS A 23 1.78 -3.10 -4.05
CA HIS A 23 1.44 -2.65 -2.71
C HIS A 23 1.02 -1.18 -2.74
N LEU A 24 -0.06 -0.83 -2.03
CA LEU A 24 -0.62 0.52 -2.05
C LEU A 24 0.42 1.62 -1.77
N LEU A 25 1.29 1.40 -0.78
CA LEU A 25 2.33 2.37 -0.45
C LEU A 25 3.27 2.65 -1.64
N ASN A 26 3.62 1.63 -2.42
CA ASN A 26 4.41 1.78 -3.64
C ASN A 26 3.59 2.34 -4.82
N ARG A 27 2.26 2.22 -4.80
CA ARG A 27 1.39 2.87 -5.79
C ARG A 27 1.29 4.37 -5.55
N ILE A 28 1.32 4.79 -4.28
CA ILE A 28 1.36 6.21 -3.89
C ILE A 28 2.76 6.77 -4.13
N TYR A 29 3.78 6.17 -3.51
CA TYR A 29 5.18 6.56 -3.63
C TYR A 29 6.05 5.32 -3.86
N PRO A 30 6.43 5.04 -5.11
CA PRO A 30 7.29 3.90 -5.43
C PRO A 30 8.63 3.93 -4.70
N SER A 31 8.95 2.89 -3.91
CA SER A 31 10.19 2.82 -3.13
C SER A 31 11.47 2.77 -3.96
N TRP A 32 11.36 2.41 -5.24
CA TRP A 32 12.47 2.31 -6.19
C TRP A 32 12.71 3.60 -7.00
N GLN A 33 11.87 4.62 -6.84
CA GLN A 33 12.13 5.92 -7.45
C GLN A 33 13.22 6.65 -6.65
N SER A 34 14.15 7.29 -7.36
CA SER A 34 15.21 8.06 -6.73
C SER A 34 14.62 9.24 -5.96
N SER A 35 15.17 9.51 -4.78
CA SER A 35 14.86 10.71 -3.99
C SER A 35 15.14 12.01 -4.75
N SER A 36 15.96 11.97 -5.81
CA SER A 36 16.20 13.13 -6.68
C SER A 36 14.97 13.54 -7.52
N GLN A 37 14.00 12.64 -7.70
CA GLN A 37 12.74 12.96 -8.38
C GLN A 37 11.71 13.61 -7.44
N TRP A 38 12.04 13.66 -6.16
CA TRP A 38 11.17 14.01 -5.04
C TRP A 38 11.69 15.28 -4.35
N THR A 39 12.13 16.26 -5.13
CA THR A 39 12.72 17.52 -4.64
C THR A 39 11.69 18.44 -3.99
N ASP A 40 10.41 18.29 -4.32
CA ASP A 40 9.35 19.10 -3.73
C ASP A 40 8.67 18.37 -2.57
N ASP A 41 8.46 19.12 -1.48
CA ASP A 41 7.56 18.70 -0.43
C ASP A 41 6.14 18.61 -1.01
N PRO A 42 5.48 17.45 -0.89
CA PRO A 42 4.18 17.29 -1.52
C PRO A 42 3.16 18.16 -0.78
N ASP A 43 2.21 18.71 -1.54
CA ASP A 43 1.14 19.53 -1.00
C ASP A 43 0.43 18.80 0.16
N SER A 44 0.29 19.48 1.29
CA SER A 44 -0.39 19.00 2.50
C SER A 44 -1.78 18.41 2.21
N ARG A 45 -2.49 18.97 1.22
CA ARG A 45 -3.80 18.46 0.81
C ARG A 45 -3.70 17.09 0.15
N GLN A 46 -2.74 16.91 -0.77
CA GLN A 46 -2.51 15.64 -1.46
C GLN A 46 -2.02 14.56 -0.49
N GLN A 47 -1.11 14.90 0.43
CA GLN A 47 -0.67 13.98 1.49
C GLN A 47 -1.86 13.44 2.29
N MET A 48 -2.76 14.34 2.70
CA MET A 48 -3.94 13.96 3.48
C MET A 48 -4.97 13.17 2.64
N GLU A 49 -5.07 13.41 1.34
CA GLU A 49 -5.86 12.59 0.42
C GLU A 49 -5.29 11.16 0.31
N HIS A 50 -3.97 11.02 0.19
CA HIS A 50 -3.31 9.71 0.24
C HIS A 50 -3.54 9.00 1.57
N ALA A 51 -3.47 9.71 2.71
CA ALA A 51 -3.75 9.14 4.02
C ALA A 51 -5.21 8.65 4.14
N ARG A 52 -6.18 9.43 3.63
CA ARG A 52 -7.60 9.02 3.57
C ARG A 52 -7.82 7.83 2.66
N HIS A 53 -7.11 7.73 1.55
CA HIS A 53 -7.18 6.60 0.65
C HIS A 53 -6.56 5.34 1.28
N LEU A 54 -5.39 5.45 1.89
CA LEU A 54 -4.75 4.39 2.68
C LEU A 54 -5.64 3.89 3.82
N ALA A 55 -6.37 4.79 4.50
CA ALA A 55 -7.29 4.42 5.56
C ALA A 55 -8.40 3.47 5.07
N LYS A 56 -8.83 3.55 3.80
CA LYS A 56 -9.81 2.64 3.21
C LYS A 56 -9.27 1.21 3.06
N TYR A 57 -7.96 1.06 2.83
CA TYR A 57 -7.30 -0.23 2.75
C TYR A 57 -7.03 -0.84 4.13
N VAL A 58 -6.64 -0.02 5.11
CA VAL A 58 -6.32 -0.48 6.47
C VAL A 58 -7.58 -0.75 7.29
N PHE A 59 -8.62 0.09 7.14
CA PHE A 59 -9.86 0.01 7.91
C PHE A 59 -11.11 -0.16 7.02
N PRO A 60 -11.14 -1.13 6.10
CA PRO A 60 -12.19 -1.24 5.08
C PRO A 60 -13.59 -1.30 5.69
N ARG A 61 -13.77 -2.04 6.79
CA ARG A 61 -15.05 -2.15 7.50
C ARG A 61 -15.62 -0.81 7.94
N GLN A 62 -14.78 0.13 8.38
CA GLN A 62 -15.24 1.45 8.84
C GLN A 62 -15.74 2.34 7.68
N TYR A 63 -15.33 2.02 6.46
CA TYR A 63 -15.79 2.68 5.22
C TYR A 63 -16.93 1.91 4.53
N GLY A 64 -17.39 0.79 5.11
CA GLY A 64 -18.39 -0.10 4.52
C GLY A 64 -17.85 -0.89 3.32
N LEU A 65 -16.54 -1.13 3.28
CA LEU A 65 -15.88 -2.00 2.31
C LEU A 65 -15.77 -3.42 2.87
N GLU A 66 -15.69 -4.42 2.00
CA GLU A 66 -15.59 -5.82 2.37
C GLU A 66 -14.32 -6.11 3.19
N ASN A 67 -14.27 -7.20 3.92
CA ASN A 67 -13.03 -7.62 4.55
C ASN A 67 -13.07 -9.13 4.75
N ALA A 68 -11.94 -9.69 5.15
CA ALA A 68 -11.80 -11.12 5.38
C ALA A 68 -12.80 -11.69 6.42
N PHE A 69 -13.41 -10.85 7.25
CA PHE A 69 -14.38 -11.25 8.28
C PHE A 69 -15.83 -10.89 7.94
N SER A 70 -16.07 -10.22 6.81
CA SER A 70 -17.40 -9.75 6.44
C SER A 70 -17.79 -10.11 5.01
N THR A 71 -17.08 -11.04 4.36
CA THR A 71 -17.51 -11.60 3.08
C THR A 71 -18.91 -12.15 3.26
N SER A 72 -19.87 -11.49 2.61
CA SER A 72 -21.24 -11.94 2.55
C SER A 72 -21.25 -13.34 1.98
N SER A 73 -21.98 -14.24 2.64
CA SER A 73 -22.15 -15.65 2.32
C SER A 73 -22.87 -15.92 0.98
N GLY A 74 -22.78 -14.99 0.02
CA GLY A 74 -23.48 -15.01 -1.26
C GLY A 74 -22.62 -14.66 -2.48
N SER A 75 -21.29 -14.63 -2.36
CA SER A 75 -20.46 -14.49 -3.56
C SER A 75 -20.53 -15.80 -4.38
N SER A 76 -20.92 -15.73 -5.65
CA SER A 76 -20.86 -16.88 -6.59
C SER A 76 -19.44 -17.41 -6.84
N TYR A 77 -18.45 -16.81 -6.19
CA TYR A 77 -17.11 -17.31 -6.05
C TYR A 77 -17.14 -18.52 -5.10
N GLY A 78 -16.88 -19.71 -5.64
CA GLY A 78 -16.77 -20.95 -4.85
C GLY A 78 -15.88 -20.76 -3.61
N SER A 79 -16.16 -21.54 -2.57
CA SER A 79 -15.73 -21.41 -1.16
C SER A 79 -14.22 -21.26 -0.87
N PHE A 80 -13.37 -21.10 -1.88
CA PHE A 80 -11.92 -21.09 -1.80
C PHE A 80 -11.23 -19.86 -2.42
N ARG A 81 -11.99 -18.91 -2.99
CA ARG A 81 -11.38 -17.70 -3.57
C ARG A 81 -11.67 -16.47 -2.72
N PHE A 82 -10.79 -16.18 -1.76
CA PHE A 82 -10.78 -14.88 -1.12
C PHE A 82 -10.51 -13.78 -2.15
N PRO A 83 -11.26 -12.66 -2.13
CA PRO A 83 -10.94 -11.49 -2.95
C PRO A 83 -9.50 -11.05 -2.72
N ALA A 84 -8.82 -10.60 -3.77
CA ALA A 84 -7.48 -10.06 -3.66
C ALA A 84 -7.52 -8.67 -3.00
N TYR A 85 -7.66 -8.60 -1.67
CA TYR A 85 -7.75 -7.35 -0.90
C TYR A 85 -6.51 -6.44 -1.00
N MET A 86 -5.48 -6.85 -1.74
CA MET A 86 -4.31 -6.03 -2.08
C MET A 86 -4.66 -4.95 -3.11
N ASP A 87 -5.66 -5.16 -3.97
CA ASP A 87 -6.16 -4.14 -4.89
C ASP A 87 -7.66 -3.94 -4.69
N ARG A 88 -8.03 -2.73 -4.25
CA ARG A 88 -9.40 -2.39 -3.88
C ARG A 88 -9.88 -1.13 -4.59
N GLU A 89 -9.16 -0.66 -5.61
CA GLU A 89 -9.51 0.59 -6.29
C GLU A 89 -10.91 0.56 -6.90
N GLN A 90 -11.27 -0.55 -7.54
CA GLN A 90 -12.59 -0.67 -8.17
C GLN A 90 -13.70 -0.63 -7.13
N GLU A 91 -13.51 -1.31 -6.00
CA GLU A 91 -14.45 -1.31 -4.88
C GLU A 91 -14.57 0.09 -4.25
N ILE A 92 -13.44 0.76 -4.00
CA ILE A 92 -13.41 2.13 -3.47
C ILE A 92 -14.08 3.10 -4.43
N LYS A 93 -13.87 2.95 -5.74
CA LYS A 93 -14.50 3.76 -6.78
C LYS A 93 -16.02 3.54 -6.80
N ASN A 94 -16.46 2.28 -6.76
CA ASN A 94 -17.88 1.91 -6.73
C ASN A 94 -18.58 2.41 -5.46
N ARG A 95 -17.88 2.42 -4.31
CA ARG A 95 -18.39 2.97 -3.06
C ARG A 95 -18.61 4.49 -3.12
N GLY A 96 -17.86 5.17 -3.98
CA GLY A 96 -17.96 6.62 -4.17
C GLY A 96 -17.36 7.45 -3.05
N SER A 97 -17.73 8.74 -3.02
CA SER A 97 -17.27 9.68 -2.00
C SER A 97 -17.83 9.30 -0.63
N CYS A 98 -16.94 9.13 0.35
CA CYS A 98 -17.32 8.80 1.72
C CYS A 98 -16.57 9.70 2.70
N LYS A 99 -17.28 10.17 3.73
CA LYS A 99 -16.69 10.95 4.82
C LYS A 99 -15.75 10.05 5.63
N THR A 100 -14.66 10.64 6.14
CA THR A 100 -13.80 9.93 7.09
C THR A 100 -14.58 9.68 8.40
N PRO A 101 -14.72 8.43 8.85
CA PRO A 101 -15.38 8.11 10.12
C PRO A 101 -14.74 8.86 11.29
N LYS A 102 -15.55 9.35 12.23
CA LYS A 102 -15.08 10.18 13.36
C LYS A 102 -13.92 9.52 14.13
N ARG A 103 -13.99 8.20 14.35
CA ARG A 103 -12.97 7.42 15.04
C ARG A 103 -11.64 7.35 14.28
N LEU A 104 -11.62 7.50 12.97
CA LEU A 104 -10.39 7.40 12.17
C LEU A 104 -9.70 8.75 11.94
N LYS A 105 -10.31 9.88 12.34
CA LYS A 105 -9.74 11.21 12.11
C LYS A 105 -8.32 11.36 12.66
N HIS A 106 -8.08 10.94 13.90
CA HIS A 106 -6.75 11.01 14.53
C HIS A 106 -5.75 9.99 13.97
N VAL A 107 -6.25 8.92 13.33
CA VAL A 107 -5.40 7.89 12.73
C VAL A 107 -4.82 8.37 11.40
N LEU A 108 -5.48 9.33 10.72
CA LEU A 108 -5.00 9.88 9.45
C LEU A 108 -3.59 10.48 9.59
N ASP A 109 -3.30 11.16 10.69
CA ASP A 109 -1.97 11.75 10.93
C ASP A 109 -0.88 10.66 11.08
N LEU A 110 -1.23 9.49 11.61
CA LEU A 110 -0.31 8.35 11.70
C LEU A 110 -0.11 7.68 10.34
N LEU A 111 -1.18 7.58 9.54
CA LEU A 111 -1.14 7.02 8.20
C LEU A 111 -0.35 7.92 7.24
N GLU A 112 -0.50 9.24 7.36
CA GLU A 112 0.31 10.22 6.64
C GLU A 112 1.80 10.02 6.97
N LYS A 113 2.16 9.98 8.26
CA LYS A 113 3.54 9.72 8.69
C LYS A 113 4.07 8.38 8.20
N LEU A 114 3.21 7.36 8.12
CA LEU A 114 3.59 6.05 7.58
C LEU A 114 3.92 6.14 6.09
N ILE A 115 3.10 6.85 5.29
CA ILE A 115 3.36 7.11 3.87
C ILE A 115 4.68 7.87 3.71
N TRP A 116 4.90 8.91 4.52
CA TRP A 116 6.15 9.69 4.50
C TRP A 116 7.38 8.84 4.82
N ARG A 117 7.32 8.04 5.88
CA ARG A 117 8.41 7.13 6.27
C ARG A 117 8.66 6.07 5.21
N HIS A 118 7.61 5.55 4.57
CA HIS A 118 7.75 4.62 3.45
C HIS A 118 8.51 5.25 2.28
N ARG A 119 8.13 6.47 1.85
CA ARG A 119 8.83 7.22 0.78
C ARG A 119 10.32 7.40 1.07
N LYS A 120 10.68 7.63 2.33
CA LYS A 120 12.08 7.83 2.75
C LYS A 120 12.83 6.53 3.10
N CYS A 121 12.14 5.40 3.13
CA CYS A 121 12.72 4.13 3.57
C CYS A 121 13.70 3.59 2.53
N ARG A 122 14.99 3.53 2.88
CA ARG A 122 16.03 2.91 2.05
C ARG A 122 16.02 1.39 2.25
N TYR A 123 15.04 0.72 1.66
CA TYR A 123 14.87 -0.73 1.79
C TYR A 123 16.11 -1.52 1.41
N GLN A 124 16.86 -1.07 0.40
CA GLN A 124 18.13 -1.70 0.01
C GLN A 124 19.16 -1.65 1.15
N LEU A 125 19.36 -0.47 1.75
CA LEU A 125 20.32 -0.32 2.84
C LEU A 125 19.93 -1.14 4.07
N LEU A 126 18.64 -1.23 4.39
CA LEU A 126 18.14 -2.08 5.46
C LEU A 126 18.38 -3.57 5.17
N LEU A 127 18.17 -4.00 3.93
CA LEU A 127 18.46 -5.36 3.50
C LEU A 127 19.95 -5.66 3.62
N ASP A 128 20.82 -4.78 3.12
CA ASP A 128 22.27 -4.97 3.13
C ASP A 128 22.83 -5.01 4.55
N LEU A 129 22.25 -4.24 5.48
CA LEU A 129 22.62 -4.26 6.89
C LEU A 129 22.24 -5.59 7.58
N ALA A 130 21.06 -6.13 7.27
CA ALA A 130 20.53 -7.32 7.93
C ALA A 130 20.97 -8.64 7.26
N CYS A 131 21.14 -8.64 5.94
CA CYS A 131 21.46 -9.80 5.12
C CYS A 131 22.26 -9.36 3.88
N PRO A 132 23.56 -9.05 4.04
CA PRO A 132 24.39 -8.64 2.92
C PRO A 132 24.52 -9.77 1.89
N SER A 133 24.37 -9.42 0.61
CA SER A 133 24.66 -10.37 -0.48
C SER A 133 26.14 -10.75 -0.44
N LYS A 134 26.43 -12.06 -0.47
CA LYS A 134 27.80 -12.57 -0.66
C LYS A 134 28.18 -12.70 -2.13
N VAL A 135 27.22 -12.50 -3.03
CA VAL A 135 27.45 -12.49 -4.48
C VAL A 135 27.76 -11.04 -4.85
N ILE A 136 29.01 -10.79 -5.23
CA ILE A 136 29.52 -9.54 -5.81
C ILE A 136 29.19 -9.54 -7.30
#